data_AF-A0A7S1EPV3-F1
#
_entry.id   AF-A0A7S1EPV3-F1
#
_cell.length_a   1.000
_cell.length_b   1.000
_cell.length_c   1.000
_cell.angle_alpha   90.00
_cell.angle_beta   90.00
_cell.angle_gamma   90.00
#
_symmetry.space_group_name_H-M   'P 1'
#
loop_
_entity.id
_entity.type
_entity.pdbx_description
1 polymer ?
#
loop_
_entity_poly.entity_id
_entity_poly.type
_entity_poly.pdbx_seq_one_letter_code
_entity_poly.pdbx_strand_id
1 'polypeptide(L)'
;QLHNESLYVSISSMHIRQMNANKSVQLLNALEKSRSVSISIVFYNALLAAYRALNEFARAQSLFAAISAPSQKDTARAVQINAETCGIYIDILGRAGLLREMVELICQIERGTGVGAHVQLDVKMMTAAINGALRTGNVAVAQSLLNTMNSNGLSLNPITFGTLIQRCCDRGELELAQWHYRALIHSLAGCESVEIARCLRLDVIRSMFEAGVSGGDFNFVHFVVHSVFYRAFVLVPSAFRRDEKAKMHNWIASLHRNSSATSNRHDIGALLSETLESLTRANLSSTGFK
;
A
#
# COMPACT_ATOMS: atom_id res chain seq x y z
N GLN A 1 13.47 16.45 31.89
CA GLN A 1 12.57 17.17 30.97
C GLN A 1 13.16 17.09 29.56
N LEU A 2 12.59 16.26 28.69
CA LEU A 2 13.05 16.14 27.31
C LEU A 2 12.57 17.39 26.56
N HIS A 3 13.49 18.23 26.10
CA HIS A 3 13.21 19.51 25.41
C HIS A 3 13.31 19.39 23.88
N ASN A 4 13.34 18.18 23.34
CA ASN A 4 13.67 17.94 21.94
C ASN A 4 12.49 17.32 21.19
N GLU A 5 11.86 18.09 20.29
CA GLU A 5 10.78 17.66 19.40
C GLU A 5 11.11 16.35 18.68
N SER A 6 12.34 16.22 18.17
CA SER A 6 12.79 15.04 17.40
C SER A 6 12.70 13.74 18.21
N LEU A 7 12.92 13.82 19.52
CA LEU A 7 12.89 12.68 20.41
C LEU A 7 11.46 12.25 20.71
N TYR A 8 10.53 13.20 20.91
CA TYR A 8 9.10 12.89 21.05
C TYR A 8 8.53 12.29 19.77
N VAL A 9 8.86 12.85 18.61
CA VAL A 9 8.43 12.32 17.29
C VAL A 9 8.98 10.92 17.07
N SER A 10 10.24 10.67 17.44
CA SER A 10 10.88 9.36 17.31
C SER A 10 10.24 8.32 18.23
N ILE A 11 9.95 8.68 19.49
CA ILE A 11 9.25 7.80 20.45
C ILE A 11 7.81 7.56 20.00
N SER A 12 7.11 8.58 19.51
CA SER A 12 5.78 8.46 18.91
C SER A 12 5.79 7.46 17.75
N SER A 13 6.73 7.60 16.81
CA SER A 13 6.87 6.71 15.65
C SER A 13 7.20 5.27 16.06
N MET A 14 7.96 5.09 17.15
CA MET A 14 8.21 3.78 17.75
C MET A 14 6.95 3.17 18.36
N HIS A 15 6.15 3.95 19.11
CA HIS A 15 4.89 3.48 19.67
C HIS A 15 3.85 3.13 18.60
N ILE A 16 3.77 3.89 17.50
CA ILE A 16 2.93 3.57 16.34
C ILE A 16 3.35 2.21 15.75
N ARG A 17 4.65 1.96 15.58
CA ARG A 17 5.17 0.66 15.09
C ARG A 17 4.85 -0.51 16.02
N GLN A 18 4.74 -0.26 17.33
CA GLN A 18 4.34 -1.25 18.33
C GLN A 18 2.81 -1.37 18.50
N MET A 19 2.01 -0.79 17.60
CA MET A 19 0.54 -0.74 17.66
C MET A 19 -0.03 -0.05 18.91
N ASN A 20 0.77 0.78 19.58
CA ASN A 20 0.38 1.54 20.77
C ASN A 20 0.11 3.02 20.41
N ALA A 21 -0.72 3.26 19.41
CA ALA A 21 -0.96 4.61 18.88
C ALA A 21 -1.62 5.57 19.90
N ASN A 22 -2.38 5.05 20.87
CA ASN A 22 -2.94 5.85 21.97
C ASN A 22 -1.85 6.51 22.83
N LYS A 23 -0.75 5.79 23.12
CA LYS A 23 0.38 6.35 23.87
C LYS A 23 1.12 7.41 23.06
N SER A 24 1.21 7.22 21.74
CA SER A 24 1.77 8.22 20.82
C SER A 24 0.97 9.53 20.87
N VAL A 25 -0.37 9.48 20.78
CA VAL A 25 -1.22 10.69 20.88
C VAL A 25 -1.09 11.36 22.25
N GLN A 26 -1.10 10.60 23.35
CA GLN A 26 -0.93 11.16 24.70
C GLN A 26 0.41 11.89 24.85
N LEU A 27 1.49 11.30 24.34
CA LEU A 27 2.84 11.85 24.39
C LEU A 27 2.97 13.13 23.54
N LEU A 28 2.37 13.16 22.35
CA LEU A 28 2.35 14.34 21.49
C LEU A 28 1.49 15.47 22.09
N ASN A 29 0.32 15.16 22.65
CA ASN A 29 -0.52 16.15 23.33
C ASN A 29 0.14 16.71 24.60
N ALA A 30 0.95 15.90 25.29
CA ALA A 30 1.75 16.38 26.43
C ALA A 30 2.85 17.36 25.98
N LEU A 31 3.46 17.14 24.82
CA LEU A 31 4.43 18.06 24.21
C LEU A 31 3.77 19.39 23.79
N GLU A 32 2.56 19.34 23.23
CA GLU A 32 1.81 20.54 22.86
C GLU A 32 1.50 21.42 24.09
N LYS A 33 1.11 20.78 25.21
CA LYS A 33 0.77 21.46 26.47
C LYS A 33 1.97 22.06 27.19
N SER A 34 3.18 21.52 27.01
CA SER A 34 4.36 22.00 27.75
C SER A 34 4.83 23.38 27.29
N ARG A 35 4.38 23.89 26.12
CA ARG A 35 4.66 25.22 25.54
C ARG A 35 6.15 25.64 25.46
N SER A 36 7.08 24.76 25.86
CA SER A 36 8.51 25.03 25.97
C SER A 36 9.30 24.61 24.73
N VAL A 37 8.65 23.96 23.75
CA VAL A 37 9.27 23.41 22.55
C VAL A 37 8.66 24.07 21.31
N SER A 38 9.51 24.50 20.38
CA SER A 38 9.08 24.98 19.06
C SER A 38 8.46 23.81 18.30
N ILE A 39 7.15 23.86 18.06
CA ILE A 39 6.43 22.84 17.30
C ILE A 39 6.59 23.13 15.79
N SER A 40 7.01 22.12 15.02
CA SER A 40 7.17 22.22 13.57
C SER A 40 6.15 21.35 12.81
N ILE A 41 6.20 21.36 11.47
CA ILE A 41 5.38 20.46 10.63
C ILE A 41 5.63 18.97 10.95
N VAL A 42 6.83 18.62 11.45
CA VAL A 42 7.20 17.25 11.80
C VAL A 42 6.33 16.71 12.94
N PHE A 43 6.03 17.53 13.94
CA PHE A 43 5.08 17.21 15.00
C PHE A 43 3.67 16.90 14.45
N TYR A 44 3.16 17.78 13.57
CA TYR A 44 1.83 17.61 12.99
C TYR A 44 1.74 16.37 12.10
N ASN A 45 2.79 16.06 11.32
CA ASN A 45 2.88 14.82 10.54
C ASN A 45 2.82 13.59 11.46
N ALA A 46 3.54 13.61 12.59
CA ALA A 46 3.50 12.52 13.56
C ALA A 46 2.12 12.35 14.21
N LEU A 47 1.42 13.45 14.51
CA LEU A 47 0.09 13.43 15.10
C LEU A 47 -0.97 12.93 14.10
N LEU A 48 -0.92 13.38 12.84
CA LEU A 48 -1.75 12.85 11.76
C LEU A 48 -1.50 11.35 11.54
N ALA A 49 -0.24 10.92 11.56
CA ALA A 49 0.10 9.50 11.46
C ALA A 49 -0.44 8.67 12.64
N ALA A 50 -0.49 9.24 13.85
CA ALA A 50 -1.09 8.61 15.02
C ALA A 50 -2.63 8.50 14.89
N TYR A 51 -3.31 9.58 14.47
CA TYR A 51 -4.76 9.53 14.21
C TYR A 51 -5.12 8.56 13.10
N ARG A 52 -4.29 8.48 12.05
CA ARG A 52 -4.41 7.47 11.01
C ARG A 52 -4.36 6.05 11.58
N ALA A 53 -3.42 5.77 12.49
CA ALA A 53 -3.27 4.46 13.10
C ALA A 53 -4.44 4.09 14.02
N LEU A 54 -5.11 5.08 14.62
CA LEU A 54 -6.30 4.90 15.46
C LEU A 54 -7.62 4.93 14.67
N ASN A 55 -7.59 5.22 13.36
CA ASN A 55 -8.77 5.52 12.54
C ASN A 55 -9.63 6.69 13.08
N GLU A 56 -9.02 7.65 13.77
CA GLU A 56 -9.70 8.85 14.30
C GLU A 56 -9.81 9.94 13.21
N PHE A 57 -10.58 9.65 12.14
CA PHE A 57 -10.64 10.50 10.95
C PHE A 57 -11.13 11.94 11.24
N ALA A 58 -12.13 12.10 12.10
CA ALA A 58 -12.67 13.42 12.45
C ALA A 58 -11.63 14.33 13.14
N ARG A 59 -10.79 13.74 14.00
CA ARG A 59 -9.69 14.48 14.66
C ARG A 59 -8.59 14.83 13.68
N ALA A 60 -8.30 13.93 12.73
CA ALA A 60 -7.35 14.22 11.66
C ALA A 60 -7.82 15.35 10.73
N GLN A 61 -9.11 15.39 10.35
CA GLN A 61 -9.68 16.49 9.55
C GLN A 61 -9.62 17.82 10.31
N SER A 62 -9.99 17.82 11.59
CA SER A 62 -9.92 19.01 12.44
C SER A 62 -8.49 19.55 12.56
N LEU A 63 -7.51 18.65 12.72
CA LEU A 63 -6.10 19.01 12.77
C LEU A 63 -5.61 19.56 11.42
N PHE A 64 -5.95 18.89 10.32
CA PHE A 64 -5.55 19.33 8.97
C PHE A 64 -6.13 20.70 8.63
N ALA A 65 -7.40 20.95 8.96
CA ALA A 65 -8.03 22.25 8.80
C ALA A 65 -7.34 23.34 9.65
N ALA A 66 -6.97 23.01 10.89
CA ALA A 66 -6.26 23.94 11.78
C ALA A 66 -4.87 24.32 11.26
N ILE A 67 -4.09 23.38 10.71
CA ILE A 67 -2.77 23.67 10.11
C ILE A 67 -2.87 24.31 8.72
N SER A 68 -4.00 24.13 8.02
CA SER A 68 -4.24 24.69 6.68
C SER A 68 -4.84 26.10 6.71
N ALA A 69 -5.44 26.50 7.83
CA ALA A 69 -6.06 27.82 7.94
C ALA A 69 -4.98 28.92 7.88
N PRO A 70 -5.17 29.97 7.07
CA PRO A 70 -4.26 31.11 7.06
C PRO A 70 -4.25 31.75 8.45
N SER A 71 -3.09 31.74 9.11
CA SER A 71 -2.91 32.24 10.47
C SER A 71 -3.33 33.72 10.56
N GLN A 72 -4.55 33.98 11.04
CA GLN A 72 -5.08 35.35 11.20
C GLN A 72 -4.53 36.10 12.42
N LYS A 73 -3.67 35.49 13.25
CA LYS A 73 -3.08 36.16 14.41
C LYS A 73 -1.58 35.95 14.46
N ASP A 74 -0.89 37.07 14.25
CA ASP A 74 0.42 37.44 14.74
C ASP A 74 1.54 36.39 14.76
N THR A 75 2.57 36.70 13.96
CA THR A 75 3.99 36.36 14.09
C THR A 75 4.50 34.98 13.61
N ALA A 76 5.32 35.05 12.55
CA ALA A 76 6.55 34.28 12.32
C ALA A 76 6.51 32.74 12.14
N ARG A 77 5.37 32.06 12.24
CA ARG A 77 5.29 30.59 12.03
C ARG A 77 4.03 30.15 11.28
N ALA A 78 3.87 30.59 10.03
CA ALA A 78 3.00 29.85 9.11
C ALA A 78 3.62 28.46 8.90
N VAL A 79 2.97 27.42 9.42
CA VAL A 79 3.43 26.04 9.23
C VAL A 79 3.13 25.67 7.78
N GLN A 80 4.17 25.65 6.94
CA GLN A 80 4.00 25.29 5.55
C GLN A 80 3.72 23.79 5.44
N ILE A 81 2.53 23.46 4.94
CA ILE A 81 2.14 22.10 4.58
C ILE A 81 3.05 21.62 3.47
N ASN A 82 3.58 20.42 3.63
CA ASN A 82 4.50 19.82 2.69
C ASN A 82 3.92 18.54 2.07
N ALA A 83 4.67 17.94 1.16
CA ALA A 83 4.28 16.72 0.47
C ALA A 83 3.98 15.56 1.44
N GLU A 84 4.73 15.43 2.53
CA GLU A 84 4.50 14.37 3.51
C GLU A 84 3.15 14.54 4.23
N THR A 85 2.82 15.77 4.64
CA THR A 85 1.54 16.09 5.29
C THR A 85 0.36 15.75 4.38
N CYS A 86 0.39 16.20 3.13
CA CYS A 86 -0.66 15.90 2.13
C CYS A 86 -0.75 14.39 1.86
N GLY A 87 0.38 13.69 1.75
CA GLY A 87 0.40 12.24 1.55
C GLY A 87 -0.25 11.46 2.70
N ILE A 88 0.05 11.83 3.96
CA ILE A 88 -0.59 11.22 5.14
C ILE A 88 -2.09 11.51 5.14
N TYR A 89 -2.49 12.75 4.84
CA TYR A 89 -3.89 13.14 4.86
C TYR A 89 -4.72 12.51 3.73
N ILE A 90 -4.16 12.37 2.53
CA ILE A 90 -4.79 11.62 1.43
C ILE A 90 -5.03 10.15 1.83
N ASP A 91 -4.07 9.47 2.48
CA ASP A 91 -4.25 8.11 2.99
C ASP A 91 -5.37 8.05 4.06
N ILE A 92 -5.45 9.05 4.94
CA ILE A 92 -6.52 9.19 5.95
C ILE A 92 -7.89 9.34 5.26
N LEU A 93 -8.03 10.24 4.28
CA LEU A 93 -9.28 10.44 3.54
C LEU A 93 -9.71 9.18 2.77
N GLY A 94 -8.75 8.52 2.14
CA GLY A 94 -8.97 7.23 1.48
C GLY A 94 -9.40 6.12 2.46
N ARG A 95 -8.91 6.14 3.70
CA ARG A 95 -9.32 5.24 4.79
C ARG A 95 -10.71 5.50 5.33
N ALA A 96 -11.07 6.78 5.47
CA ALA A 96 -12.39 7.24 5.86
C ALA A 96 -13.45 7.05 4.76
N GLY A 97 -13.01 6.89 3.52
CA GLY A 97 -13.86 6.78 2.34
C GLY A 97 -14.38 8.11 1.81
N LEU A 98 -13.75 9.22 2.23
CA LEU A 98 -14.09 10.58 1.85
C LEU A 98 -13.45 10.96 0.51
N LEU A 99 -13.87 10.27 -0.57
CA LEU A 99 -13.25 10.42 -1.89
C LEU A 99 -13.38 11.82 -2.48
N ARG A 100 -14.47 12.52 -2.18
CA ARG A 100 -14.69 13.88 -2.68
C ARG A 100 -13.61 14.83 -2.16
N GLU A 101 -13.40 14.86 -0.84
CA GLU A 101 -12.37 15.67 -0.20
C GLU A 101 -10.97 15.28 -0.68
N MET A 102 -10.74 13.99 -0.88
CA MET A 102 -9.47 13.48 -1.39
C MET A 102 -9.15 13.99 -2.80
N VAL A 103 -10.13 13.93 -3.71
CA VAL A 103 -9.97 14.44 -5.08
C VAL A 103 -9.86 15.96 -5.09
N GLU A 104 -10.64 16.67 -4.27
CA GLU A 104 -10.54 18.13 -4.14
C GLU A 104 -9.13 18.56 -3.70
N LEU A 105 -8.52 17.87 -2.73
CA LEU A 105 -7.15 18.14 -2.32
C LEU A 105 -6.12 17.86 -3.43
N ILE A 106 -6.28 16.76 -4.18
CA ILE A 106 -5.42 16.46 -5.32
C ILE A 106 -5.52 17.56 -6.38
N CYS A 107 -6.73 17.99 -6.72
CA CYS A 107 -6.93 19.09 -7.67
C CYS A 107 -6.34 20.42 -7.17
N GLN A 108 -6.37 20.68 -5.87
CA GLN A 108 -5.70 21.86 -5.30
C GLN A 108 -4.18 21.81 -5.49
N ILE A 109 -3.57 20.64 -5.28
CA ILE A 109 -2.13 20.40 -5.51
C ILE A 109 -1.79 20.55 -7.00
N GLU A 110 -2.57 19.95 -7.91
CA GLU A 110 -2.34 20.05 -9.35
C GLU A 110 -2.40 21.48 -9.88
N ARG A 111 -3.38 22.26 -9.39
CA ARG A 111 -3.58 23.65 -9.81
C ARG A 111 -2.62 24.61 -9.12
N GLY A 112 -1.84 24.15 -8.13
CA GLY A 112 -1.03 25.02 -7.29
C GLY A 112 -1.86 26.05 -6.52
N THR A 113 -3.04 25.64 -6.04
CA THR A 113 -3.99 26.53 -5.34
C THR A 113 -4.20 26.11 -3.88
N GLY A 114 -4.54 27.06 -3.02
CA GLY A 114 -4.86 26.79 -1.62
C GLY A 114 -3.71 26.10 -0.89
N VAL A 115 -4.01 24.98 -0.22
CA VAL A 115 -3.03 24.16 0.51
C VAL A 115 -1.98 23.53 -0.43
N GLY A 116 -2.32 23.36 -1.70
CA GLY A 116 -1.47 22.76 -2.72
C GLY A 116 -0.45 23.70 -3.37
N ALA A 117 -0.45 25.01 -3.07
CA ALA A 117 0.37 25.99 -3.77
C ALA A 117 1.90 25.75 -3.70
N HIS A 118 2.36 25.04 -2.67
CA HIS A 118 3.79 24.74 -2.45
C HIS A 118 4.08 23.23 -2.46
N VAL A 119 3.14 22.41 -2.92
CA VAL A 119 3.24 20.95 -2.92
C VAL A 119 3.17 20.46 -4.36
N GLN A 120 4.00 19.48 -4.69
CA GLN A 120 3.89 18.76 -5.96
C GLN A 120 3.35 17.37 -5.70
N LEU A 121 2.53 16.87 -6.63
CA LEU A 121 2.09 15.48 -6.58
C LEU A 121 3.29 14.56 -6.70
N ASP A 122 3.37 13.59 -5.79
CA ASP A 122 4.33 12.52 -5.88
C ASP A 122 3.64 11.15 -6.03
N VAL A 123 4.45 10.14 -6.35
CA VAL A 123 3.98 8.76 -6.53
C VAL A 123 3.30 8.23 -5.26
N LYS A 124 3.73 8.65 -4.05
CA LYS A 124 3.18 8.16 -2.79
C LYS A 124 1.76 8.68 -2.55
N MET A 125 1.52 9.97 -2.77
CA MET A 125 0.20 10.59 -2.70
C MET A 125 -0.78 9.93 -3.67
N MET A 126 -0.39 9.83 -4.94
CA MET A 126 -1.25 9.24 -5.97
C MET A 126 -1.55 7.77 -5.67
N THR A 127 -0.55 7.01 -5.20
CA THR A 127 -0.75 5.62 -4.77
C THR A 127 -1.73 5.53 -3.58
N ALA A 128 -1.60 6.39 -2.58
CA ALA A 128 -2.52 6.44 -1.44
C ALA A 128 -3.95 6.77 -1.88
N ALA A 129 -4.11 7.72 -2.81
CA ALA A 129 -5.41 8.11 -3.34
C ALA A 129 -6.09 6.99 -4.14
N ILE A 130 -5.35 6.35 -5.05
CA ILE A 130 -5.81 5.18 -5.82
C ILE A 130 -6.23 4.06 -4.86
N ASN A 131 -5.41 3.78 -3.84
CA ASN A 131 -5.73 2.77 -2.83
C ASN A 131 -7.02 3.11 -2.04
N GLY A 132 -7.23 4.39 -1.70
CA GLY A 132 -8.46 4.88 -1.08
C GLY A 132 -9.69 4.66 -1.95
N ALA A 133 -9.61 5.06 -3.22
CA ALA A 133 -10.69 4.88 -4.21
C ALA A 133 -11.03 3.40 -4.44
N LEU A 134 -10.03 2.53 -4.52
CA LEU A 134 -10.27 1.09 -4.67
C LEU A 134 -10.82 0.45 -3.38
N ARG A 135 -10.40 0.90 -2.20
CA ARG A 135 -10.94 0.36 -0.93
C ARG A 135 -12.41 0.69 -0.72
N THR A 136 -12.90 1.76 -1.32
CA THR A 136 -14.29 2.23 -1.21
C THR A 136 -15.21 1.71 -2.32
N GLY A 137 -14.73 0.85 -3.23
CA GLY A 137 -15.54 0.38 -4.35
C GLY A 137 -15.38 1.20 -5.63
N ASN A 138 -14.83 2.42 -5.56
CA ASN A 138 -14.93 3.40 -6.64
C ASN A 138 -13.82 3.28 -7.70
N VAL A 139 -14.00 2.33 -8.63
CA VAL A 139 -13.04 2.07 -9.73
C VAL A 139 -12.92 3.26 -10.67
N ALA A 140 -14.01 3.97 -10.95
CA ALA A 140 -13.99 5.11 -11.86
C ALA A 140 -13.05 6.21 -11.35
N VAL A 141 -13.11 6.54 -10.05
CA VAL A 141 -12.18 7.49 -9.42
C VAL A 141 -10.76 6.94 -9.45
N ALA A 142 -10.54 5.66 -9.14
CA ALA A 142 -9.21 5.05 -9.19
C ALA A 142 -8.59 5.13 -10.60
N GLN A 143 -9.37 4.85 -11.65
CA GLN A 143 -8.94 4.94 -13.04
C GLN A 143 -8.65 6.38 -13.47
N SER A 144 -9.48 7.34 -13.05
CA SER A 144 -9.21 8.76 -13.28
C SER A 144 -7.89 9.19 -12.64
N LEU A 145 -7.64 8.78 -11.40
CA LEU A 145 -6.39 9.08 -10.69
C LEU A 145 -5.17 8.42 -11.34
N LEU A 146 -5.32 7.21 -11.90
CA LEU A 146 -4.28 6.57 -12.71
C LEU A 146 -3.94 7.36 -13.97
N ASN A 147 -4.96 7.84 -14.68
CA ASN A 147 -4.76 8.67 -15.87
C ASN A 147 -4.06 9.99 -15.52
N THR A 148 -4.48 10.61 -14.41
CA THR A 148 -3.83 11.80 -13.85
C THR A 148 -2.35 11.55 -13.50
N MET A 149 -2.04 10.39 -12.92
CA MET A 149 -0.67 10.03 -12.58
C MET A 149 0.19 9.92 -13.85
N ASN A 150 -0.33 9.24 -14.88
CA ASN A 150 0.33 9.12 -16.18
C ASN A 150 0.52 10.48 -16.89
N SER A 151 -0.50 11.36 -16.90
CA SER A 151 -0.40 12.68 -17.55
C SER A 151 0.60 13.60 -16.88
N ASN A 152 0.84 13.44 -15.58
CA ASN A 152 1.86 14.16 -14.83
C ASN A 152 3.26 13.52 -14.96
N GLY A 153 3.43 12.49 -15.80
CA GLY A 153 4.70 11.79 -15.97
C GLY A 153 5.13 10.97 -14.75
N LEU A 154 4.23 10.73 -13.80
CA LEU A 154 4.49 9.93 -12.61
C LEU A 154 4.36 8.46 -12.98
N SER A 155 5.48 7.73 -12.98
CA SER A 155 5.46 6.30 -13.28
C SER A 155 4.80 5.50 -12.15
N LEU A 156 3.85 4.63 -12.53
CA LEU A 156 3.22 3.70 -11.60
C LEU A 156 4.29 2.80 -10.99
N ASN A 157 4.36 2.75 -9.67
CA ASN A 157 5.32 1.87 -9.01
C ASN A 157 4.70 0.47 -8.79
N PRO A 158 5.53 -0.53 -8.47
CA PRO A 158 5.05 -1.88 -8.18
C PRO A 158 4.03 -1.96 -7.03
N ILE A 159 4.09 -1.03 -6.08
CA ILE A 159 3.15 -0.95 -4.94
C ILE A 159 1.75 -0.55 -5.43
N THR A 160 1.65 0.40 -6.36
CA THR A 160 0.38 0.84 -6.96
C THR A 160 -0.27 -0.32 -7.73
N PHE A 161 0.48 -0.97 -8.61
CA PHE A 161 -0.02 -2.15 -9.35
C PHE A 161 -0.38 -3.32 -8.42
N GLY A 162 0.47 -3.62 -7.43
CA GLY A 162 0.18 -4.68 -6.46
C GLY A 162 -1.12 -4.42 -5.69
N THR A 163 -1.43 -3.16 -5.39
CA THR A 163 -2.69 -2.82 -4.72
C THR A 163 -3.89 -2.90 -5.65
N LEU A 164 -3.76 -2.47 -6.91
CA LEU A 164 -4.80 -2.64 -7.94
C LEU A 164 -5.15 -4.12 -8.13
N ILE A 165 -4.13 -4.96 -8.32
CA ILE A 165 -4.30 -6.41 -8.51
C ILE A 165 -5.00 -7.02 -7.30
N GLN A 166 -4.53 -6.73 -6.08
CA GLN A 166 -5.14 -7.25 -4.87
C GLN A 166 -6.62 -6.86 -4.76
N ARG A 167 -6.96 -5.60 -5.05
CA ARG A 167 -8.35 -5.13 -4.97
C ARG A 167 -9.24 -5.73 -6.04
N CYS A 168 -8.74 -5.96 -7.25
CA CYS A 168 -9.47 -6.68 -8.30
C CYS A 168 -9.74 -8.13 -7.86
N CYS A 169 -8.75 -8.81 -7.27
CA CYS A 169 -8.91 -10.15 -6.72
C CYS A 169 -9.93 -10.20 -5.58
N ASP A 170 -9.90 -9.25 -4.64
CA ASP A 170 -10.86 -9.15 -3.53
C ASP A 170 -12.31 -8.97 -4.03
N ARG A 171 -12.50 -8.46 -5.25
CA ARG A 171 -13.82 -8.25 -5.89
C ARG A 171 -14.21 -9.35 -6.89
N GLY A 172 -13.32 -10.31 -7.15
CA GLY A 172 -13.52 -11.33 -8.19
C GLY A 172 -13.35 -10.82 -9.63
N GLU A 173 -12.81 -9.61 -9.83
CA GLU A 173 -12.53 -9.02 -11.14
C GLU A 173 -11.23 -9.60 -11.73
N LEU A 174 -11.20 -10.91 -12.00
CA LEU A 174 -9.98 -11.65 -12.32
C LEU A 174 -9.30 -11.19 -13.63
N GLU A 175 -10.08 -10.88 -14.66
CA GLU A 175 -9.55 -10.36 -15.93
C GLU A 175 -8.83 -9.02 -15.76
N LEU A 176 -9.39 -8.12 -14.94
CA LEU A 176 -8.80 -6.82 -14.65
C LEU A 176 -7.53 -6.97 -13.80
N ALA A 177 -7.53 -7.90 -12.84
CA ALA A 177 -6.33 -8.26 -12.08
C ALA A 177 -5.20 -8.76 -13.01
N GLN A 178 -5.53 -9.61 -13.98
CA GLN A 178 -4.59 -10.09 -14.99
C GLN A 178 -4.08 -8.96 -15.90
N TRP A 179 -4.96 -8.05 -16.33
CA TRP A 179 -4.58 -6.89 -17.14
C TRP A 179 -3.60 -5.98 -16.40
N HIS A 180 -3.88 -5.64 -15.14
CA HIS A 180 -2.98 -4.82 -14.32
C HIS A 180 -1.61 -5.51 -14.09
N TYR A 181 -1.57 -6.83 -13.93
CA TYR A 181 -0.31 -7.55 -13.87
C TYR A 181 0.48 -7.46 -15.17
N ARG A 182 -0.17 -7.64 -16.33
CA ARG A 182 0.49 -7.51 -17.63
C ARG A 182 1.01 -6.08 -17.86
N ALA A 183 0.25 -5.07 -17.46
CA ALA A 183 0.67 -3.68 -17.50
C ALA A 183 1.89 -3.42 -16.61
N LEU A 184 1.94 -3.98 -15.39
CA LEU A 184 3.10 -3.95 -14.51
C LEU A 184 4.34 -4.55 -15.20
N ILE A 185 4.22 -5.74 -15.79
CA ILE A 185 5.35 -6.38 -16.48
C ILE A 185 5.82 -5.58 -17.69
N HIS A 186 4.90 -5.01 -18.47
CA HIS A 186 5.24 -4.17 -19.62
C HIS A 186 5.96 -2.88 -19.21
N SER A 187 5.48 -2.22 -18.15
CA SER A 187 6.13 -1.04 -17.56
C SER A 187 7.54 -1.33 -17.05
N LEU A 188 7.88 -2.60 -16.81
CA LEU A 188 9.17 -3.05 -16.29
C LEU A 188 10.00 -3.80 -17.33
N ALA A 189 9.62 -3.73 -18.61
CA ALA A 189 10.30 -4.46 -19.69
C ALA A 189 11.79 -4.07 -19.89
N GLY A 190 12.26 -3.01 -19.23
CA GLY A 190 13.68 -2.60 -19.18
C GLY A 190 14.38 -2.83 -17.84
N CYS A 191 13.72 -3.41 -16.83
CA CYS A 191 14.30 -3.67 -15.51
C CYS A 191 15.00 -5.04 -15.44
N GLU A 192 15.97 -5.18 -14.53
CA GLU A 192 16.58 -6.49 -14.27
C GLU A 192 15.54 -7.51 -13.78
N SER A 193 15.70 -8.78 -14.19
CA SER A 193 14.77 -9.89 -13.86
C SER A 193 14.44 -9.97 -12.35
N VAL A 194 15.41 -9.60 -11.49
CA VAL A 194 15.27 -9.62 -10.03
C VAL A 194 14.28 -8.58 -9.52
N GLU A 195 14.24 -7.39 -10.10
CA GLU A 195 13.31 -6.33 -9.70
C GLU A 195 11.87 -6.71 -10.04
N ILE A 196 11.65 -7.28 -11.22
CA ILE A 196 10.33 -7.74 -11.70
C ILE A 196 9.76 -8.81 -10.77
N ALA A 197 10.58 -9.74 -10.27
CA ALA A 197 10.16 -10.79 -9.36
C ALA A 197 9.80 -10.30 -7.94
N ARG A 198 10.36 -9.15 -7.51
CA ARG A 198 10.06 -8.52 -6.21
C ARG A 198 8.90 -7.52 -6.28
N CYS A 199 8.35 -7.28 -7.46
CA CYS A 199 7.33 -6.26 -7.69
C CYS A 199 5.99 -6.56 -7.01
N LEU A 200 5.67 -7.85 -6.81
CA LEU A 200 4.47 -8.24 -6.06
C LEU A 200 4.86 -8.74 -4.68
N ARG A 201 4.22 -8.14 -3.67
CA ARG A 201 4.30 -8.63 -2.30
C ARG A 201 3.60 -9.99 -2.19
N LEU A 202 4.04 -10.81 -1.24
CA LEU A 202 3.53 -12.18 -1.02
C LEU A 202 2.01 -12.22 -0.80
N ASP A 203 1.45 -11.19 -0.15
CA ASP A 203 0.01 -11.04 0.10
C ASP A 203 -0.80 -10.84 -1.18
N VAL A 204 -0.24 -10.15 -2.18
CA VAL A 204 -0.90 -9.97 -3.48
C VAL A 204 -0.95 -11.29 -4.24
N ILE A 205 0.17 -12.02 -4.31
CA ILE A 205 0.24 -13.33 -4.98
C ILE A 205 -0.76 -14.30 -4.31
N ARG A 206 -0.82 -14.30 -2.97
CA ARG A 206 -1.80 -15.08 -2.22
C ARG A 206 -3.24 -14.73 -2.60
N SER A 207 -3.59 -13.44 -2.59
CA SER A 207 -4.93 -12.96 -2.95
C SER A 207 -5.32 -13.39 -4.37
N MET A 208 -4.39 -13.39 -5.33
CA MET A 208 -4.64 -13.91 -6.68
C MET A 208 -4.96 -15.41 -6.68
N PHE A 209 -4.19 -16.24 -5.96
CA PHE A 209 -4.50 -17.66 -5.82
C PHE A 209 -5.85 -17.90 -5.14
N GLU A 210 -6.13 -17.21 -4.05
CA GLU A 210 -7.39 -17.32 -3.31
C GLU A 210 -8.58 -16.98 -4.20
N ALA A 211 -8.51 -15.87 -4.93
CA ALA A 211 -9.58 -15.42 -5.82
C ALA A 211 -9.82 -16.41 -6.97
N GLY A 212 -8.76 -16.87 -7.62
CA GLY A 212 -8.86 -17.86 -8.71
C GLY A 212 -9.41 -19.20 -8.26
N VAL A 213 -8.88 -19.74 -7.16
CA VAL A 213 -9.33 -21.04 -6.62
C VAL A 213 -10.76 -20.94 -6.10
N SER A 214 -11.11 -19.86 -5.38
CA SER A 214 -12.47 -19.65 -4.86
C SER A 214 -13.50 -19.51 -5.97
N GLY A 215 -13.17 -18.75 -7.02
CA GLY A 215 -14.01 -18.58 -8.21
C GLY A 215 -14.05 -19.80 -9.14
N GLY A 216 -13.13 -20.77 -8.97
CA GLY A 216 -13.03 -21.94 -9.85
C GLY A 216 -12.51 -21.62 -11.25
N ASP A 217 -11.82 -20.48 -11.43
CA ASP A 217 -11.27 -20.06 -12.72
C ASP A 217 -9.91 -20.71 -12.95
N PHE A 218 -9.91 -21.86 -13.62
CA PHE A 218 -8.70 -22.59 -13.96
C PHE A 218 -7.70 -21.75 -14.78
N ASN A 219 -8.18 -20.96 -15.74
CA ASN A 219 -7.32 -20.17 -16.62
C ASN A 219 -6.58 -19.08 -15.84
N PHE A 220 -7.27 -18.43 -14.90
CA PHE A 220 -6.66 -17.46 -14.02
C PHE A 220 -5.64 -18.12 -13.07
N VAL A 221 -5.99 -19.26 -12.44
CA VAL A 221 -5.02 -19.97 -11.58
C VAL A 221 -3.80 -20.44 -12.37
N HIS A 222 -3.97 -20.97 -13.59
CA HIS A 222 -2.89 -21.33 -14.48
C HIS A 222 -2.01 -20.13 -14.82
N PHE A 223 -2.61 -18.98 -15.15
CA PHE A 223 -1.87 -17.74 -15.34
C PHE A 223 -1.07 -17.33 -14.09
N VAL A 224 -1.68 -17.38 -12.90
CA VAL A 224 -1.00 -17.07 -11.64
C VAL A 224 0.18 -18.01 -11.42
N VAL A 225 0.04 -19.31 -11.66
CA VAL A 225 1.12 -20.29 -11.50
C VAL A 225 2.28 -20.03 -12.46
N HIS A 226 2.00 -19.93 -13.77
CA HIS A 226 3.05 -19.89 -14.78
C HIS A 226 3.63 -18.49 -15.01
N SER A 227 2.82 -17.43 -14.89
CA SER A 227 3.28 -16.07 -15.19
C SER A 227 3.74 -15.33 -13.94
N VAL A 228 3.05 -15.52 -12.81
CA VAL A 228 3.32 -14.77 -11.57
C VAL A 228 4.24 -15.56 -10.65
N PHE A 229 3.80 -16.75 -10.25
CA PHE A 229 4.45 -17.58 -9.25
C PHE A 229 5.79 -18.13 -9.74
N TYR A 230 5.84 -18.71 -10.94
CA TYR A 230 7.08 -19.26 -11.50
C TYR A 230 8.16 -18.19 -11.63
N ARG A 231 7.78 -16.98 -12.08
CA ARG A 231 8.71 -15.84 -12.15
C ARG A 231 9.18 -15.39 -10.76
N ALA A 232 8.29 -15.33 -9.79
CA ALA A 232 8.57 -14.87 -8.43
C ALA A 232 9.42 -15.85 -7.60
N PHE A 233 9.20 -17.17 -7.73
CA PHE A 233 9.78 -18.17 -6.83
C PHE A 233 10.79 -19.11 -7.48
N VAL A 234 10.68 -19.35 -8.80
CA VAL A 234 11.51 -20.31 -9.53
C VAL A 234 12.60 -19.60 -10.33
N LEU A 235 12.24 -18.60 -11.15
CA LEU A 235 13.21 -17.85 -11.95
C LEU A 235 14.12 -16.96 -11.10
N VAL A 236 13.59 -16.40 -10.01
CA VAL A 236 14.35 -15.55 -9.10
C VAL A 236 14.21 -16.05 -7.66
N PRO A 237 14.91 -17.14 -7.27
CA PRO A 237 14.81 -17.67 -5.91
C PRO A 237 15.27 -16.69 -4.83
N SER A 238 16.07 -15.67 -5.16
CA SER A 238 16.53 -14.62 -4.23
C SER A 238 15.49 -13.53 -3.94
N ALA A 239 14.34 -13.52 -4.64
CA ALA A 239 13.31 -12.50 -4.47
C ALA A 239 12.61 -12.58 -3.10
N PHE A 240 12.45 -13.80 -2.55
CA PHE A 240 11.78 -14.07 -1.27
C PHE A 240 12.70 -14.79 -0.30
N ARG A 241 12.60 -14.45 0.98
CA ARG A 241 13.35 -15.13 2.05
C ARG A 241 12.85 -16.55 2.25
N ARG A 242 13.69 -17.43 2.81
CA ARG A 242 13.33 -18.83 3.08
C ARG A 242 12.07 -18.96 3.95
N ASP A 243 11.88 -18.07 4.94
CA ASP A 243 10.70 -18.08 5.79
C ASP A 243 9.42 -17.69 5.03
N GLU A 244 9.51 -16.73 4.10
CA GLU A 244 8.41 -16.32 3.22
C GLU A 244 8.01 -17.44 2.27
N LYS A 245 9.00 -18.15 1.69
CA LYS A 245 8.75 -19.34 0.85
C LYS A 245 8.12 -20.48 1.64
N ALA A 246 8.59 -20.75 2.86
CA ALA A 246 8.00 -21.77 3.73
C ALA A 246 6.54 -21.44 4.11
N LYS A 247 6.25 -20.17 4.41
CA LYS A 247 4.88 -19.69 4.64
C LYS A 247 4.00 -19.89 3.40
N MET A 248 4.53 -19.59 2.21
CA MET A 248 3.79 -19.80 0.95
C MET A 248 3.51 -21.29 0.70
N HIS A 249 4.50 -22.16 0.89
CA HIS A 249 4.37 -23.61 0.72
C HIS A 249 3.28 -24.19 1.64
N ASN A 250 3.37 -23.91 2.94
CA ASN A 250 2.37 -24.37 3.92
C ASN A 250 0.96 -23.85 3.58
N TRP A 251 0.88 -22.62 3.09
CA TRP A 251 -0.38 -21.99 2.71
C TRP A 251 -0.99 -22.63 1.45
N ILE A 252 -0.21 -22.83 0.37
CA ILE A 252 -0.67 -23.53 -0.84
C ILE A 252 -1.10 -24.97 -0.50
N ALA A 253 -0.38 -25.66 0.39
CA ALA A 253 -0.76 -26.99 0.84
C ALA A 253 -2.11 -26.99 1.58
N SER A 254 -2.38 -25.94 2.37
CA SER A 254 -3.70 -25.73 2.97
C SER A 254 -4.78 -25.46 1.93
N LEU A 255 -4.48 -24.63 0.93
CA LEU A 255 -5.39 -24.32 -0.16
C LEU A 255 -5.77 -25.57 -0.98
N HIS A 256 -4.78 -26.41 -1.31
CA HIS A 256 -4.97 -27.67 -2.02
C HIS A 256 -5.85 -28.66 -1.24
N ARG A 257 -5.63 -28.80 0.08
CA ARG A 257 -6.47 -29.63 0.95
C ARG A 257 -7.91 -29.14 1.02
N ASN A 258 -8.12 -27.82 0.97
CA ASN A 258 -9.45 -27.22 1.02
C ASN A 258 -10.15 -27.23 -0.35
N SER A 259 -9.41 -27.33 -1.46
CA SER A 259 -9.96 -27.33 -2.80
C SER A 259 -10.44 -28.70 -3.28
N SER A 260 -9.94 -29.80 -2.72
CA SER A 260 -10.31 -31.17 -3.09
C SER A 260 -11.73 -31.60 -2.68
N ALA A 261 -12.49 -30.74 -1.99
CA ALA A 261 -13.82 -31.04 -1.47
C ALA A 261 -15.00 -30.69 -2.42
N THR A 262 -14.75 -30.10 -3.60
CA THR A 262 -15.80 -29.62 -4.52
C THR A 262 -15.54 -30.06 -5.96
N SER A 263 -16.55 -30.57 -6.66
CA SER A 263 -16.41 -31.40 -7.89
C SER A 263 -15.86 -30.71 -9.15
N ASN A 264 -15.68 -29.38 -9.17
CA ASN A 264 -15.17 -28.62 -10.33
C ASN A 264 -13.65 -28.28 -10.24
N ARG A 265 -12.92 -28.84 -9.27
CA ARG A 265 -11.54 -28.42 -8.93
C ARG A 265 -10.45 -29.47 -9.17
N HIS A 266 -10.72 -30.55 -9.91
CA HIS A 266 -9.71 -31.59 -10.15
C HIS A 266 -8.45 -31.05 -10.86
N ASP A 267 -8.63 -30.23 -11.90
CA ASP A 267 -7.51 -29.65 -12.66
C ASP A 267 -6.77 -28.56 -11.89
N ILE A 268 -7.49 -27.76 -11.09
CA ILE A 268 -6.90 -26.79 -10.17
C ILE A 268 -6.07 -27.52 -9.09
N GLY A 269 -6.55 -28.65 -8.58
CA GLY A 269 -5.83 -29.47 -7.61
C GLY A 269 -4.48 -29.96 -8.15
N ALA A 270 -4.47 -30.52 -9.36
CA ALA A 270 -3.25 -30.95 -10.03
C ALA A 270 -2.24 -29.81 -10.18
N LEU A 271 -2.71 -28.63 -10.60
CA LEU A 271 -1.87 -27.44 -10.77
C LEU A 271 -1.27 -26.94 -9.44
N LEU A 272 -2.05 -26.98 -8.35
CA LEU A 272 -1.54 -26.64 -7.01
C LEU A 272 -0.51 -27.67 -6.50
N SER A 273 -0.68 -28.95 -6.82
CA SER A 273 0.29 -30.00 -6.51
C SER A 273 1.63 -29.76 -7.22
N GLU A 274 1.59 -29.48 -8.52
CA GLU A 274 2.79 -29.14 -9.31
C GLU A 274 3.50 -27.88 -8.78
N THR A 275 2.72 -26.90 -8.31
CA THR A 275 3.23 -25.67 -7.68
C THR A 275 3.98 -25.98 -6.39
N LEU A 276 3.45 -26.89 -5.55
CA LEU A 276 4.09 -27.32 -4.29
C LEU A 276 5.41 -28.06 -4.54
N GLU A 277 5.45 -28.94 -5.53
CA GLU A 277 6.67 -29.64 -5.93
C GLU A 277 7.74 -28.67 -6.42
N SER A 278 7.34 -27.68 -7.22
CA SER A 278 8.22 -26.63 -7.72
C SER A 278 8.79 -25.75 -6.60
N LEU A 279 7.97 -25.38 -5.59
CA LEU A 279 8.45 -24.70 -4.38
C LEU A 279 9.44 -25.54 -3.58
N THR A 280 9.16 -26.83 -3.44
CA THR A 280 10.01 -27.76 -2.68
C THR A 280 11.38 -27.85 -3.33
N ARG A 281 11.43 -28.00 -4.66
CA ARG A 281 12.68 -27.97 -5.45
C ARG A 281 13.42 -26.64 -5.32
N ALA A 282 12.71 -25.51 -5.40
CA ALA A 282 13.31 -24.17 -5.27
C ALA A 282 13.83 -23.85 -3.86
N ASN A 283 13.26 -24.47 -2.82
CA ASN A 283 13.78 -24.37 -1.45
C ASN A 283 15.07 -25.20 -1.28
N LEU A 284 15.12 -26.40 -1.87
CA LEU A 284 16.29 -27.28 -1.85
C LEU A 284 17.46 -26.69 -2.65
N SER A 285 17.24 -26.07 -3.81
CA SER A 285 18.31 -25.47 -4.61
C SER A 285 19.00 -24.28 -3.92
N SER A 286 18.32 -23.60 -2.99
CA SER A 286 18.93 -22.54 -2.18
C SER A 286 19.95 -23.05 -1.14
N THR A 287 20.13 -24.37 -0.99
CA THR A 287 21.08 -25.00 -0.06
C THR A 287 22.45 -25.34 -0.69
N GLY A 288 22.63 -25.11 -2.00
CA GLY A 288 23.88 -25.41 -2.70
C GLY A 288 24.50 -24.19 -3.36
N PHE A 289 25.36 -23.49 -2.62
CA PHE A 289 26.66 -22.92 -3.03
C PHE A 289 27.22 -22.19 -1.80
N LYS A 290 28.08 -22.90 -1.07
CA LYS A 290 29.09 -22.31 -0.18
C LYS A 290 30.32 -22.00 -1.02
#